data_AF-A0A2V1NCQ3-F1
#
_entry.id   AF-A0A2V1NCQ3-F1
#
_cell.length_a   1.000
_cell.length_b   1.000
_cell.length_c   1.000
_cell.angle_alpha   90.00
_cell.angle_beta   90.00
_cell.angle_gamma   90.00
#
_symmetry.space_group_name_H-M   'P 1'
#
loop_
_entity.id
_entity.type
_entity.pdbx_description
1 polymer ?
#
loop_
_entity_poly.entity_id
_entity_poly.type
_entity_poly.pdbx_seq_one_letter_code
_entity_poly.pdbx_strand_id
1 'polypeptide(L)' 'MSVFGIERQDAGVPRDRLLVCAGEDGALRSTGGLERTAPHGLEAISRAGTVVVPAWRSITAPPP' A
#
# COMPACT_ATOMS: atom_id res chain seq x y z
N MET A 1 8.77 0.97 14.81
CA MET A 1 7.55 0.18 15.08
C MET A 1 6.82 0.03 13.75
N SER A 2 6.75 -1.18 13.18
CA SER A 2 6.05 -1.44 11.91
C SER A 2 4.67 -2.01 12.20
N VAL A 3 3.62 -1.41 11.63
CA VAL A 3 2.23 -1.87 11.78
C VAL A 3 1.86 -2.91 10.69
N PHE A 4 2.55 -2.87 9.55
CA PHE A 4 2.35 -3.77 8.42
C PHE A 4 3.66 -4.50 8.06
N GLY A 5 3.58 -5.76 7.63
CA GLY A 5 4.76 -6.59 7.28
C GLY A 5 5.35 -7.43 8.42
N ILE A 6 4.76 -7.39 9.62
CA ILE A 6 5.02 -8.39 10.66
C ILE A 6 4.11 -9.58 10.38
N GLU A 7 4.69 -10.70 9.99
CA GLU A 7 4.00 -11.98 9.82
C GLU A 7 3.51 -12.45 11.20
N ARG A 8 2.22 -12.23 11.50
CA ARG A 8 1.57 -12.68 12.75
C ARG A 8 1.11 -14.14 12.68
N GLN A 9 1.98 -14.99 12.16
CA GLN A 9 1.70 -16.39 11.91
C GLN A 9 1.44 -17.21 13.18
N ASP A 10 1.99 -16.79 14.32
CA ASP A 10 1.74 -17.44 15.62
C ASP A 10 0.36 -17.10 16.24
N ALA A 11 -0.45 -16.23 15.60
CA ALA A 11 -1.73 -15.75 16.16
C ALA A 11 -2.99 -16.41 15.56
N GLY A 12 -2.86 -17.35 14.61
CA GLY A 12 -4.01 -18.12 14.08
C GLY A 12 -5.01 -17.32 13.21
N VAL A 13 -4.62 -16.16 12.70
CA VAL A 13 -5.48 -15.26 11.91
C VAL A 13 -5.49 -15.68 10.42
N PRO A 14 -6.61 -15.54 9.68
CA PRO A 14 -6.66 -15.83 8.24
C PRO A 14 -5.56 -15.13 7.44
N ARG A 15 -5.16 -15.70 6.30
CA ARG A 15 -4.12 -15.13 5.43
C ARG A 15 -4.55 -13.76 4.88
N ASP A 16 -4.15 -12.68 5.53
CA ASP A 16 -4.27 -11.34 4.96
C ASP A 16 -3.20 -11.16 3.88
N ARG A 17 -3.62 -11.10 2.62
CA ARG A 17 -2.73 -10.82 1.50
C ARG A 17 -2.49 -9.31 1.43
N LEU A 18 -1.27 -8.88 1.76
CA LEU A 18 -0.84 -7.50 1.57
C LEU A 18 -0.40 -7.26 0.13
N LEU A 19 -0.99 -6.24 -0.52
CA LEU A 19 -0.61 -5.79 -1.87
C LEU A 19 -0.19 -4.33 -1.82
N VAL A 20 0.99 -4.03 -2.39
CA VAL A 20 1.43 -2.64 -2.60
C VAL A 20 1.01 -2.22 -4.00
N CYS A 21 0.19 -1.18 -4.07
CA CYS A 21 -0.43 -0.73 -5.32
C CYS A 21 -0.13 0.75 -5.59
N ALA A 22 -0.06 1.13 -6.87
CA ALA A 22 0.05 2.52 -7.32
C ALA A 22 -0.86 2.78 -8.52
N GLY A 23 -1.29 4.04 -8.70
CA GLY A 23 -2.01 4.47 -9.91
C GLY A 23 -1.09 4.86 -11.08
N GLU A 24 0.22 4.82 -10.86
CA GLU A 24 1.25 5.24 -11.81
C GLU A 24 2.22 4.07 -12.02
N ASP A 25 2.67 3.88 -13.26
CA ASP A 25 3.70 2.89 -13.56
C ASP A 25 5.08 3.37 -13.11
N GLY A 26 5.90 2.41 -12.68
CA GLY A 26 7.30 2.65 -12.31
C GLY A 26 7.50 3.01 -10.84
N ALA A 27 8.65 3.62 -10.56
CA ALA A 27 9.08 3.83 -9.18
C ALA A 27 8.53 5.16 -8.62
N LEU A 28 7.80 5.06 -7.51
CA LEU A 28 7.30 6.19 -6.74
C LEU A 28 8.42 6.82 -5.93
N ARG A 29 8.69 8.10 -6.17
CA ARG A 29 9.67 8.87 -5.41
C ARG A 29 8.98 9.70 -4.34
N SER A 30 9.40 9.53 -3.10
CA SER A 30 8.99 10.40 -2.00
C SER A 30 9.86 11.65 -1.95
N THR A 31 9.32 12.73 -1.37
CA THR A 31 10.06 13.97 -1.10
C THR A 31 11.26 13.77 -0.17
N GLY A 32 11.32 12.66 0.58
CA GLY A 32 12.46 12.28 1.42
C GLY A 32 13.55 11.49 0.71
N GLY A 33 13.51 11.36 -0.62
CA GLY A 33 14.53 10.65 -1.40
C GLY A 33 14.39 9.12 -1.40
N LEU A 34 13.33 8.57 -0.81
CA LEU A 34 13.02 7.14 -0.91
C LEU A 34 12.31 6.85 -2.23
N GLU A 35 12.71 5.75 -2.86
CA GLU A 35 12.07 5.20 -4.06
C GLU A 35 11.35 3.90 -3.69
N ARG A 36 10.10 3.73 -4.17
CA ARG A 36 9.27 2.55 -3.93
C ARG A 36 8.67 2.07 -5.24
N THR A 37 8.76 0.78 -5.51
CA THR A 37 8.03 0.17 -6.63
C THR A 37 6.73 -0.45 -6.13
N ALA A 38 5.66 -0.26 -6.89
CA ALA A 38 4.39 -0.92 -6.66
C ALA A 38 4.15 -1.94 -7.79
N PRO A 39 4.21 -3.25 -7.51
CA PRO A 39 4.04 -4.27 -8.54
C PRO A 39 2.58 -4.46 -9.00
N HIS A 40 1.64 -3.71 -8.43
CA HIS A 40 0.21 -3.83 -8.72
C HIS A 40 -0.44 -2.47 -8.97
N GLY A 41 -1.45 -2.43 -9.83
CA GLY A 41 -2.29 -1.26 -10.06
C GLY A 41 -3.45 -1.14 -9.05
N LEU A 42 -4.22 -0.06 -9.15
CA LEU A 42 -5.35 0.23 -8.24
C LEU A 42 -6.54 -0.72 -8.41
N GLU A 43 -6.56 -1.58 -9.43
CA GLU A 43 -7.60 -2.59 -9.64
C GLU A 43 -7.70 -3.56 -8.45
N ALA A 44 -6.60 -3.69 -7.68
CA ALA A 44 -6.57 -4.45 -6.44
C ALA A 44 -7.50 -3.93 -5.33
N ILE A 45 -7.87 -2.64 -5.37
CA ILE A 45 -8.79 -2.04 -4.40
C ILE A 45 -10.16 -2.69 -4.44
N SER A 46 -10.65 -3.06 -5.63
CA SER A 46 -11.98 -3.65 -5.83
C SER A 46 -12.21 -4.97 -5.05
N ARG A 47 -11.12 -5.68 -4.73
CA ARG A 47 -11.14 -6.96 -3.99
C ARG A 47 -10.55 -6.86 -2.58
N ALA A 48 -10.12 -5.67 -2.16
CA ALA A 48 -9.46 -5.49 -0.88
C ALA A 48 -10.49 -5.42 0.24
N GLY A 49 -10.34 -6.25 1.28
CA GLY A 49 -11.14 -6.13 2.50
C GLY A 49 -10.78 -4.90 3.32
N THR A 50 -9.54 -4.41 3.19
CA THR A 50 -9.02 -3.22 3.87
C THR A 50 -8.08 -2.47 2.94
N VAL A 51 -8.25 -1.15 2.85
CA VAL A 51 -7.35 -0.26 2.10
C VAL A 51 -6.71 0.73 3.07
N VAL A 52 -5.39 0.87 2.99
CA VAL A 52 -4.62 1.82 3.80
C VAL A 52 -3.90 2.79 2.85
N VAL A 53 -4.21 4.08 2.97
CA VAL A 53 -3.58 5.16 2.20
C VAL A 53 -2.79 6.04 3.16
N PRO A 54 -1.52 5.69 3.48
CA PRO A 54 -0.75 6.39 4.50
C PRO A 54 -0.28 7.77 4.04
N ALA A 55 -0.17 7.98 2.72
CA ALA A 55 0.19 9.24 2.09
C ALA A 55 -0.25 9.23 0.62
N TRP A 56 -0.57 10.41 0.10
CA TRP A 56 -0.79 10.66 -1.33
C TRP A 56 -0.32 12.08 -1.66
N ARG A 57 -0.33 12.46 -2.95
CA ARG A 57 0.30 13.69 -3.47
C ARG A 57 -0.03 14.98 -2.73
N SER A 58 -1.27 15.15 -2.26
CA SER A 58 -1.69 16.33 -1.51
C SER A 58 -2.98 16.03 -0.78
N ILE A 59 -3.10 16.47 0.47
CA ILE A 59 -4.35 16.38 1.23
C ILE A 59 -5.52 17.12 0.57
N THR A 60 -5.24 18.06 -0.34
CA THR A 60 -6.26 18.77 -1.12
C THR A 60 -6.63 18.07 -2.43
N ALA A 61 -5.88 17.05 -2.84
CA ALA A 61 -6.21 16.21 -3.98
C ALA A 61 -7.04 15.00 -3.52
N PRO A 62 -7.96 14.48 -4.35
CA PRO A 62 -8.67 13.27 -4.02
C PRO A 62 -7.68 12.10 -3.83
N PRO A 63 -7.93 11.24 -2.83
CA PRO A 63 -7.17 10.01 -2.68
C PRO A 63 -7.42 9.08 -3.89
N PRO A 64 -6.49 8.17 -4.17
CA PRO A 64 -6.63 7.18 -5.24
C PRO A 64 -7.79 6.22 -5.02
#